data_AF-A0A665T6N0-F1
#
_entry.id   AF-A0A665T6N0-F1
#
_cell.length_a   1.000
_cell.length_b   1.000
_cell.length_c   1.000
_cell.angle_alpha   90.00
_cell.angle_beta   90.00
_cell.angle_gamma   90.00
#
_symmetry.space_group_name_H-M   'P 1'
#
loop_
_entity.id
_entity.type
_entity.pdbx_description
1 polymer ?
#
loop_
_entity_poly.entity_id
_entity_poly.type
_entity_poly.pdbx_seq_one_letter_code
_entity_poly.pdbx_strand_id
1 'polypeptide(L)'
;MSSRVEHPAAGYRKIFETVEELNEPIPAEVTGVMPSWLGGSLLRMGPGLFEVGDEPFYHLFDGQALMHKFDLKSGQVTYYRKFIRTDAYVRAMTENRVVISEFGTAAYPDPCKNIFSRFFTYFRGIEVTDNCLVNIYPIGEDFYAVTETNYITKVDPDSLETLSKVDLCKYLSVNGVTAHPHVDADGAVYNIGNCFGKNMSLAYNIVKIPPAQKGEFGLEVKLFGMTDNYFVFVEQPVKINLLKFLSSWSITGATYMDCFESNDSMGTWFHLATKDPAGYVSSHKFRTSAFNLFHHINTYEDEGFIVVDLCAWKGHDFVYNYLYLANLKQEWEEVKKAAMRAPQPEVRRYVLPLDIHREEQGRNLVSLSYTTATAVLHRDGTIWLEPEVLYSCPRQAFEFPQINYSLCRGKKYSFAYGLGLNHFIPDRIVKLNVQTKETWVWQEEECYPSEPLFVPTPGAAEEDAGVLLSIVVKPGAERPGFLLVLDAMTLTELARAEVSTIIPVTLHGMYKP
;
A
#
# COMPACT_ATOMS: atom_id res chain seq x y z
N MET A 1 6.37 -5.18 28.30
CA MET A 1 4.95 -4.77 28.28
C MET A 1 4.92 -3.34 27.77
N SER A 2 4.56 -3.12 26.50
CA SER A 2 4.33 -1.77 25.99
C SER A 2 3.13 -1.20 26.73
N SER A 3 3.26 -0.04 27.37
CA SER A 3 2.10 0.75 27.77
C SER A 3 1.22 0.97 26.54
N ARG A 4 -0.09 0.75 26.66
CA ARG A 4 -1.03 1.08 25.58
C ARG A 4 -1.06 2.59 25.47
N VAL A 5 -0.60 3.13 24.34
CA VAL A 5 -0.71 4.55 24.05
C VAL A 5 -2.16 4.86 23.72
N GLU A 6 -2.64 5.95 24.29
CA GLU A 6 -4.02 6.40 24.17
C GLU A 6 -4.01 7.77 23.47
N HIS A 7 -5.06 8.08 22.72
CA HIS A 7 -5.20 9.35 21.98
C HIS A 7 -6.49 10.08 22.37
N PRO A 8 -6.70 10.42 23.66
CA PRO A 8 -7.97 10.97 24.14
C PRO A 8 -8.31 12.34 23.52
N ALA A 9 -7.32 13.08 23.01
CA ALA A 9 -7.55 14.34 22.30
C ALA A 9 -8.09 14.14 20.87
N ALA A 10 -8.08 12.91 20.35
CA ALA A 10 -8.51 12.56 18.99
C ALA A 10 -7.84 13.42 17.90
N GLY A 11 -6.56 13.79 18.08
CA GLY A 11 -5.81 14.62 17.14
C GLY A 11 -5.74 14.01 15.73
N TYR A 12 -5.74 12.68 15.62
CA TYR A 12 -5.76 11.94 14.35
C TYR A 12 -6.90 12.34 13.42
N ARG A 13 -7.98 12.96 13.89
CA ARG A 13 -9.04 13.49 13.01
C ARG A 13 -8.48 14.43 11.95
N LYS A 14 -7.43 15.19 12.30
CA LYS A 14 -6.82 16.19 11.42
C LYS A 14 -6.16 15.60 10.18
N ILE A 15 -5.68 14.36 10.21
CA ILE A 15 -5.13 13.71 9.02
C ILE A 15 -6.22 13.26 8.03
N PHE A 16 -7.50 13.41 8.40
CA PHE A 16 -8.64 13.09 7.54
C PHE A 16 -9.47 14.35 7.18
N GLU A 17 -8.89 15.54 7.31
CA GLU A 17 -9.55 16.81 6.96
C GLU A 17 -9.08 17.34 5.61
N THR A 18 -10.00 17.97 4.89
CA THR A 18 -9.72 18.61 3.60
C THR A 18 -8.69 19.71 3.74
N VAL A 19 -7.81 19.81 2.75
CA VAL A 19 -6.82 20.87 2.65
C VAL A 19 -6.82 21.50 1.27
N GLU A 20 -6.37 22.75 1.20
CA GLU A 20 -6.15 23.44 -0.07
C GLU A 20 -4.75 23.14 -0.64
N GLU A 21 -4.61 23.23 -1.96
CA GLU A 21 -3.30 23.19 -2.62
C GLU A 21 -2.43 24.38 -2.21
N LEU A 22 -1.13 24.27 -2.50
CA LEU A 22 -0.22 25.40 -2.36
C LEU A 22 0.01 26.05 -3.73
N ASN A 23 0.03 27.38 -3.78
CA ASN A 23 0.37 28.11 -5.01
C ASN A 23 1.86 28.00 -5.35
N GLU A 24 2.71 27.99 -4.31
CA GLU A 24 4.16 27.86 -4.41
C GLU A 24 4.71 26.99 -3.27
N PRO A 25 5.91 26.40 -3.41
CA PRO A 25 6.57 25.68 -2.33
C PRO A 25 6.80 26.58 -1.12
N ILE A 26 6.45 26.10 0.08
CA ILE A 26 6.70 26.82 1.33
C ILE A 26 7.99 26.33 1.98
N PRO A 27 8.77 27.21 2.63
CA PRO A 27 9.96 26.79 3.36
C PRO A 27 9.56 25.99 4.61
N ALA A 28 10.37 24.98 4.94
CA ALA A 28 10.26 24.25 6.19
C ALA A 28 11.37 24.69 7.16
N GLU A 29 11.04 24.82 8.44
CA GLU A 29 12.03 25.10 9.48
C GLU A 29 12.72 23.81 9.92
N VAL A 30 14.03 23.75 9.72
CA VAL A 30 14.83 22.57 10.06
C VAL A 30 15.37 22.67 11.47
N THR A 31 15.10 21.65 12.28
CA THR A 31 15.74 21.42 13.58
C THR A 31 16.51 20.10 13.55
N GLY A 32 17.58 19.98 14.35
CA GLY A 32 18.52 18.87 14.27
C GLY A 32 19.55 19.04 13.15
N VAL A 33 20.14 17.93 12.68
CA VAL A 33 21.21 17.92 11.67
C VAL A 33 20.85 16.98 10.53
N MET A 34 20.55 17.55 9.36
CA MET A 34 20.37 16.78 8.13
C MET A 34 21.68 16.10 7.71
N PRO A 35 21.66 14.79 7.35
CA PRO A 35 22.82 14.15 6.75
C PRO A 35 23.26 14.90 5.49
N SER A 36 24.56 15.20 5.36
CA SER A 36 25.06 16.03 4.27
C SER A 36 24.89 15.41 2.87
N TRP A 37 24.74 14.09 2.81
CA TRP A 37 24.51 13.34 1.58
C TRP A 37 23.03 13.28 1.19
N LEU A 38 22.12 13.62 2.10
CA LEU A 38 20.68 13.55 1.87
C LEU A 38 20.23 14.77 1.08
N GLY A 39 19.94 14.56 -0.20
CA GLY A 39 19.39 15.53 -1.12
C GLY A 39 18.56 14.82 -2.19
N GLY A 40 17.47 15.45 -2.63
CA GLY A 40 16.46 14.84 -3.48
C GLY A 40 15.04 15.28 -3.09
N SER A 41 14.03 14.60 -3.60
CA SER A 41 12.62 14.86 -3.30
C SER A 41 11.93 13.63 -2.73
N LEU A 42 11.26 13.78 -1.59
CA LEU A 42 10.29 12.82 -1.10
C LEU A 42 8.93 13.12 -1.75
N LEU A 43 8.40 12.20 -2.54
CA LEU A 43 7.08 12.29 -3.17
C LEU A 43 6.11 11.33 -2.50
N ARG A 44 4.93 11.79 -2.08
CA ARG A 44 3.91 10.95 -1.44
C ARG A 44 2.52 11.22 -2.00
N MET A 45 1.68 10.20 -2.02
CA MET A 45 0.28 10.25 -2.46
C MET A 45 -0.67 10.01 -1.29
N GLY A 46 -1.83 10.65 -1.31
CA GLY A 46 -2.92 10.41 -0.36
C GLY A 46 -4.19 11.19 -0.71
N PRO A 47 -5.29 10.96 0.01
CA PRO A 47 -6.49 11.78 -0.13
C PRO A 47 -6.28 13.18 0.50
N GLY A 48 -6.70 14.24 -0.21
CA GLY A 48 -6.62 15.62 0.30
C GLY A 48 -7.93 16.40 0.33
N LEU A 49 -8.98 15.88 -0.31
CA LEU A 49 -10.32 16.46 -0.36
C LEU A 49 -11.33 15.37 0.00
N PHE A 50 -12.02 15.53 1.12
CA PHE A 50 -12.90 14.51 1.70
C PHE A 50 -14.39 14.81 1.51
N GLU A 51 -14.72 15.90 0.82
CA GLU A 51 -16.09 16.28 0.46
C GLU A 51 -16.08 17.19 -0.78
N VAL A 52 -17.19 17.20 -1.53
CA VAL A 52 -17.39 18.09 -2.67
C VAL A 52 -18.74 18.79 -2.50
N GLY A 53 -18.72 20.08 -2.20
CA GLY A 53 -19.93 20.79 -1.76
C GLY A 53 -20.46 20.17 -0.47
N ASP A 54 -21.72 19.73 -0.48
CA ASP A 54 -22.37 19.06 0.66
C ASP A 54 -22.26 17.52 0.61
N GLU A 55 -21.59 16.96 -0.41
CA GLU A 55 -21.46 15.51 -0.59
C GLU A 55 -20.15 14.98 0.00
N PRO A 56 -20.20 14.18 1.08
CA PRO A 56 -19.00 13.62 1.69
C PRO A 56 -18.50 12.38 0.95
N PHE A 57 -17.19 12.17 0.96
CA PHE A 57 -16.58 10.88 0.72
C PHE A 57 -16.66 10.01 1.99
N TYR A 58 -16.90 8.71 1.84
CA TYR A 58 -17.23 7.83 2.98
C TYR A 58 -16.04 6.97 3.41
N HIS A 59 -15.23 6.49 2.48
CA HIS A 59 -14.10 5.60 2.74
C HIS A 59 -12.76 6.34 2.70
N LEU A 60 -11.75 5.82 3.43
CA LEU A 60 -10.38 6.33 3.40
C LEU A 60 -9.79 6.45 1.99
N PHE A 61 -10.26 5.60 1.06
CA PHE A 61 -9.77 5.51 -0.31
C PHE A 61 -10.58 6.31 -1.34
N ASP A 62 -11.46 7.20 -0.88
CA ASP A 62 -12.38 7.95 -1.76
C ASP A 62 -11.96 9.41 -1.95
N GLY A 63 -11.22 9.98 -1.00
CA GLY A 63 -10.81 11.38 -1.06
C GLY A 63 -9.94 11.66 -2.30
N GLN A 64 -10.05 12.86 -2.87
CA GLN A 64 -9.38 13.13 -4.15
C GLN A 64 -7.85 13.19 -3.99
N ALA A 65 -7.14 12.59 -4.95
CA ALA A 65 -5.70 12.40 -4.95
C ALA A 65 -4.92 13.72 -4.81
N LEU A 66 -4.12 13.81 -3.76
CA LEU A 66 -3.21 14.89 -3.46
C LEU A 66 -1.77 14.36 -3.50
N MET A 67 -0.94 15.01 -4.30
CA MET A 67 0.49 14.73 -4.39
C MET A 67 1.25 15.70 -3.47
N HIS A 68 2.14 15.15 -2.67
CA HIS A 68 2.96 15.86 -1.70
C HIS A 68 4.43 15.75 -2.08
N LYS A 69 5.19 16.83 -1.89
CA LYS A 69 6.63 16.88 -2.11
C LYS A 69 7.32 17.59 -0.98
N PHE A 70 8.27 16.91 -0.34
CA PHE A 70 9.34 17.57 0.41
C PHE A 70 10.60 17.57 -0.45
N ASP A 71 11.14 18.74 -0.77
CA ASP A 71 12.36 18.89 -1.55
C ASP A 71 13.53 19.26 -0.65
N LEU A 72 14.60 18.46 -0.67
CA LEU A 72 15.76 18.57 0.20
C LEU A 72 16.97 18.99 -0.63
N LYS A 73 17.51 20.17 -0.35
CA LYS A 73 18.65 20.71 -1.09
C LYS A 73 19.61 21.46 -0.16
N SER A 74 20.82 20.93 0.00
CA SER A 74 21.88 21.58 0.79
C SER A 74 21.45 21.94 2.22
N GLY A 75 20.71 21.05 2.88
CA GLY A 75 20.19 21.25 4.24
C GLY A 75 18.97 22.17 4.33
N GLN A 76 18.51 22.77 3.23
CA GLN A 76 17.23 23.46 3.15
C GLN A 76 16.14 22.49 2.71
N VAL A 77 14.94 22.68 3.24
CA VAL A 77 13.78 21.86 2.91
C VAL A 77 12.61 22.75 2.53
N THR A 78 11.91 22.38 1.47
CA THR A 78 10.63 23.00 1.09
C THR A 78 9.53 21.95 1.03
N TYR A 79 8.28 22.38 1.21
CA TYR A 79 7.10 21.53 1.07
C TYR A 79 6.15 22.10 0.01
N TYR A 80 5.62 21.22 -0.81
CA TYR A 80 4.65 21.57 -1.84
C TYR A 80 3.58 20.49 -1.98
N ARG A 81 2.36 20.88 -2.37
CA ARG A 81 1.30 19.92 -2.67
C ARG A 81 0.33 20.42 -3.75
N LYS A 82 -0.12 19.50 -4.59
CA LYS A 82 -1.13 19.70 -5.64
C LYS A 82 -2.04 18.49 -5.80
N PHE A 83 -3.33 18.73 -5.97
CA PHE A 83 -4.29 17.73 -6.40
C PHE A 83 -3.97 17.28 -7.83
N ILE A 84 -4.09 15.99 -8.06
CA ILE A 84 -3.96 15.46 -9.41
C ILE A 84 -5.24 15.79 -10.19
N ARG A 85 -5.08 16.37 -11.38
CA ARG A 85 -6.18 16.78 -12.27
C ARG A 85 -6.73 15.57 -13.03
N THR A 86 -7.23 14.59 -12.28
CA THR A 86 -7.92 13.40 -12.80
C THR A 86 -9.31 13.77 -13.34
N ASP A 87 -9.93 12.87 -14.13
CA ASP A 87 -11.31 13.09 -14.55
C ASP A 87 -12.25 13.14 -13.34
N ALA A 88 -12.00 12.32 -12.31
CA ALA A 88 -12.73 12.35 -11.04
C ALA A 88 -12.67 13.75 -10.39
N TYR A 89 -11.47 14.30 -10.22
CA TYR A 89 -11.28 15.61 -9.60
C TYR A 89 -11.85 16.75 -10.44
N VAL A 90 -11.48 16.82 -11.73
CA VAL A 90 -11.88 17.92 -12.62
C VAL A 90 -13.40 17.98 -12.74
N ARG A 91 -14.07 16.84 -12.89
CA ARG A 91 -15.53 16.80 -13.00
C ARG A 91 -16.19 17.10 -11.66
N ALA A 92 -15.65 16.61 -10.56
CA ALA A 92 -16.17 16.93 -9.23
C ALA A 92 -16.13 18.44 -8.95
N MET A 93 -15.01 19.10 -9.27
CA MET A 93 -14.86 20.55 -9.09
C MET A 93 -15.72 21.35 -10.08
N THR A 94 -15.90 20.85 -11.30
CA THR A 94 -16.73 21.52 -12.32
C THR A 94 -18.22 21.45 -12.00
N GLU A 95 -18.68 20.29 -11.50
CA GLU A 95 -20.11 20.04 -11.24
C GLU A 95 -20.50 20.26 -9.76
N ASN A 96 -19.52 20.57 -8.89
CA ASN A 96 -19.68 20.77 -7.45
C ASN A 96 -20.45 19.63 -6.76
N ARG A 97 -20.11 18.38 -7.12
CA ARG A 97 -20.69 17.13 -6.61
C ARG A 97 -19.79 15.94 -6.94
N VAL A 98 -20.02 14.77 -6.35
CA VAL A 98 -19.33 13.53 -6.72
C VAL A 98 -19.88 13.02 -8.06
N VAL A 99 -19.02 12.97 -9.09
CA VAL A 99 -19.43 12.62 -10.46
C VAL A 99 -19.03 11.20 -10.87
N ILE A 100 -17.91 10.70 -10.32
CA ILE A 100 -17.42 9.34 -10.57
C ILE A 100 -17.49 8.57 -9.25
N SER A 101 -18.02 7.34 -9.29
CA SER A 101 -18.06 6.48 -8.11
C SER A 101 -16.65 6.10 -7.69
N GLU A 102 -16.34 6.35 -6.42
CA GLU A 102 -15.09 5.97 -5.79
C GLU A 102 -15.23 4.60 -5.09
N PHE A 103 -14.22 4.20 -4.31
CA PHE A 103 -14.15 2.89 -3.69
C PHE A 103 -15.38 2.57 -2.80
N GLY A 104 -15.74 3.47 -1.89
CA GLY A 104 -16.86 3.36 -0.97
C GLY A 104 -17.92 4.47 -1.08
N THR A 105 -17.80 5.37 -2.05
CA THR A 105 -18.77 6.44 -2.33
C THR A 105 -19.34 6.31 -3.75
N ALA A 106 -20.66 6.15 -3.84
CA ALA A 106 -21.35 6.12 -5.13
C ALA A 106 -21.57 7.53 -5.65
N ALA A 107 -21.30 7.75 -6.94
CA ALA A 107 -21.79 8.94 -7.63
C ALA A 107 -23.25 8.74 -8.03
N TYR A 108 -24.08 9.75 -7.75
CA TYR A 108 -25.48 9.72 -8.18
C TYR A 108 -25.68 10.53 -9.48
N PRO A 109 -26.62 10.12 -10.35
CA PRO A 109 -26.98 10.90 -11.53
C PRO A 109 -27.50 12.28 -11.11
N ASP A 110 -27.11 13.31 -11.85
CA ASP A 110 -27.56 14.70 -11.66
C ASP A 110 -29.09 14.78 -11.49
N PRO A 111 -29.61 15.26 -10.33
CA PRO A 111 -31.04 15.34 -10.05
C PRO A 111 -31.78 16.32 -10.98
N CYS A 112 -31.06 17.25 -11.62
CA CYS A 112 -31.60 18.22 -12.58
C CYS A 112 -31.78 17.64 -13.99
N LYS A 113 -31.28 16.42 -14.26
CA LYS A 113 -31.45 15.75 -15.56
C LYS A 113 -32.82 15.07 -15.67
N ASN A 114 -33.60 15.46 -16.68
CA ASN A 114 -34.86 14.81 -17.05
C ASN A 114 -34.72 13.29 -17.24
N ILE A 115 -35.80 12.53 -17.01
CA ILE A 115 -35.83 11.04 -17.11
C ILE A 115 -35.21 10.52 -18.42
N PHE A 116 -35.41 11.22 -19.54
CA PHE A 116 -34.83 10.87 -20.84
C PHE A 116 -33.29 11.01 -20.89
N SER A 117 -32.69 12.04 -20.28
CA SER A 117 -31.23 12.19 -20.24
C SER A 117 -30.58 11.26 -19.21
N ARG A 118 -31.31 10.88 -18.16
CA ARG A 118 -30.91 9.78 -17.24
C ARG A 118 -30.82 8.46 -18.00
N PHE A 119 -31.80 8.15 -18.86
CA PHE A 119 -31.78 6.94 -19.69
C PHE A 119 -30.60 6.92 -20.67
N PHE A 120 -30.23 8.03 -21.31
CA PHE A 120 -29.06 8.08 -22.20
C PHE A 120 -27.71 7.98 -21.47
N THR A 121 -27.62 8.42 -20.22
CA THR A 121 -26.40 8.29 -19.40
C THR A 121 -26.11 6.82 -19.06
N TYR A 122 -27.17 6.01 -18.90
CA TYR A 122 -27.07 4.54 -18.70
C TYR A 122 -26.43 3.80 -19.89
N PHE A 123 -26.42 4.36 -21.10
CA PHE A 123 -25.83 3.73 -22.29
C PHE A 123 -24.38 4.14 -22.56
N ARG A 124 -23.82 5.08 -21.79
CA ARG A 124 -22.37 5.32 -21.76
C ARG A 124 -21.80 4.33 -20.73
N GLY A 125 -20.87 3.47 -21.14
CA GLY A 125 -20.36 2.38 -20.32
C GLY A 125 -19.87 2.80 -18.93
N ILE A 126 -19.65 1.81 -18.06
CA ILE A 126 -19.21 2.00 -16.66
C ILE A 126 -17.98 2.93 -16.61
N GLU A 127 -18.12 4.08 -15.96
CA GLU A 127 -17.02 5.02 -15.72
C GLU A 127 -16.22 4.54 -14.50
N VAL A 128 -15.05 3.94 -14.75
CA VAL A 128 -14.09 3.50 -13.73
C VAL A 128 -13.31 4.69 -13.19
N THR A 129 -13.09 4.75 -11.88
CA THR A 129 -12.33 5.84 -11.25
C THR A 129 -10.87 5.90 -11.73
N ASP A 130 -10.38 7.11 -11.93
CA ASP A 130 -8.98 7.44 -12.14
C ASP A 130 -8.39 8.26 -10.99
N ASN A 131 -9.04 8.27 -9.83
CA ASN A 131 -8.54 8.90 -8.60
C ASN A 131 -7.26 8.20 -8.12
N CYS A 132 -6.10 8.69 -8.58
CA CYS A 132 -4.78 8.09 -8.40
C CYS A 132 -4.13 8.44 -7.05
N LEU A 133 -4.81 8.16 -5.94
CA LEU A 133 -4.41 8.59 -4.59
C LEU A 133 -3.43 7.66 -3.85
N VAL A 134 -3.11 6.49 -4.39
CA VAL A 134 -2.48 5.40 -3.62
C VAL A 134 -0.96 5.51 -3.61
N ASN A 135 -0.33 5.60 -4.78
CA ASN A 135 1.12 5.57 -4.92
C ASN A 135 1.60 6.36 -6.13
N ILE A 136 2.91 6.60 -6.22
CA ILE A 136 3.61 7.13 -7.38
C ILE A 136 4.85 6.29 -7.67
N TYR A 137 5.10 5.98 -8.94
CA TYR A 137 6.29 5.25 -9.35
C TYR A 137 6.80 5.60 -10.75
N PRO A 138 8.10 5.38 -11.04
CA PRO A 138 8.66 5.64 -12.35
C PRO A 138 8.41 4.47 -13.31
N ILE A 139 8.16 4.80 -14.57
CA ILE A 139 8.23 3.87 -15.71
C ILE A 139 9.12 4.54 -16.76
N GLY A 140 10.36 4.06 -16.89
CA GLY A 140 11.37 4.76 -17.68
C GLY A 140 11.73 6.10 -17.04
N GLU A 141 11.67 7.18 -17.82
CA GLU A 141 11.94 8.56 -17.35
C GLU A 141 10.69 9.26 -16.80
N ASP A 142 9.52 8.65 -16.98
CA ASP A 142 8.22 9.23 -16.63
C ASP A 142 7.74 8.75 -15.25
N PHE A 143 6.95 9.59 -14.58
CA PHE A 143 6.38 9.29 -13.27
C PHE A 143 4.86 9.18 -13.36
N TYR A 144 4.31 8.17 -12.69
CA TYR A 144 2.89 7.86 -12.74
C TYR A 144 2.32 7.75 -11.33
N ALA A 145 1.34 8.59 -11.02
CA ALA A 145 0.46 8.39 -9.90
C ALA A 145 -0.58 7.31 -10.22
N VAL A 146 -0.92 6.49 -9.23
CA VAL A 146 -1.72 5.28 -9.44
C VAL A 146 -2.76 5.06 -8.34
N THR A 147 -3.78 4.29 -8.73
CA THR A 147 -4.71 3.58 -7.84
C THR A 147 -4.71 2.10 -8.26
N GLU A 148 -5.76 1.34 -7.96
CA GLU A 148 -5.86 -0.10 -8.29
C GLU A 148 -6.76 -0.39 -9.52
N THR A 149 -6.98 0.61 -10.39
CA THR A 149 -7.75 0.48 -11.63
C THR A 149 -6.83 0.34 -12.85
N ASN A 150 -7.40 0.39 -14.06
CA ASN A 150 -6.64 0.44 -15.31
C ASN A 150 -6.10 1.83 -15.64
N TYR A 151 -6.54 2.87 -14.93
CA TYR A 151 -6.10 4.24 -15.18
C TYR A 151 -4.93 4.61 -14.28
N ILE A 152 -3.85 5.10 -14.91
CA ILE A 152 -2.71 5.71 -14.23
C ILE A 152 -2.53 7.13 -14.77
N THR A 153 -2.03 8.04 -13.95
CA THR A 153 -1.89 9.45 -14.33
C THR A 153 -0.43 9.85 -14.35
N LYS A 154 0.06 10.20 -15.54
CA LYS A 154 1.41 10.75 -15.72
C LYS A 154 1.48 12.12 -15.06
N VAL A 155 2.50 12.33 -14.24
CA VAL A 155 2.75 13.57 -13.48
C VAL A 155 4.19 14.04 -13.65
N ASP A 156 4.40 15.33 -13.47
CA ASP A 156 5.74 15.91 -13.36
C ASP A 156 6.18 15.88 -11.89
N PRO A 157 7.25 15.16 -11.52
CA PRO A 157 7.70 15.04 -10.13
C PRO A 157 8.27 16.34 -9.55
N ASP A 158 8.69 17.30 -10.40
CA ASP A 158 9.32 18.53 -9.97
C ASP A 158 8.28 19.63 -9.74
N SER A 159 7.32 19.78 -10.66
CA SER A 159 6.25 20.79 -10.58
C SER A 159 4.94 20.29 -9.96
N LEU A 160 4.77 18.97 -9.81
CA LEU A 160 3.53 18.28 -9.41
C LEU A 160 2.37 18.49 -10.40
N GLU A 161 2.66 18.93 -11.62
CA GLU A 161 1.64 19.11 -12.65
C GLU A 161 1.13 17.77 -13.18
N THR A 162 -0.15 17.73 -13.48
CA THR A 162 -0.78 16.58 -14.14
C THR A 162 -0.55 16.68 -15.65
N LEU A 163 0.03 15.65 -16.24
CA LEU A 163 0.43 15.67 -17.65
C LEU A 163 -0.59 14.93 -18.54
N SER A 164 -0.85 13.65 -18.25
CA SER A 164 -1.79 12.87 -19.06
C SER A 164 -2.35 11.65 -18.34
N LYS A 165 -3.56 11.26 -18.69
CA LYS A 165 -4.19 10.01 -18.29
C LYS A 165 -3.78 8.88 -19.24
N VAL A 166 -3.41 7.73 -18.69
CA VAL A 166 -3.08 6.52 -19.44
C VAL A 166 -4.05 5.40 -19.08
N ASP A 167 -4.57 4.74 -20.10
CA ASP A 167 -5.44 3.56 -19.98
C ASP A 167 -4.64 2.30 -20.30
N LEU A 168 -4.34 1.51 -19.27
CA LEU A 168 -3.54 0.29 -19.40
C LEU A 168 -4.23 -0.79 -20.24
N CYS A 169 -5.56 -0.80 -20.32
CA CYS A 169 -6.32 -1.76 -21.13
C CYS A 169 -6.03 -1.63 -22.63
N LYS A 170 -5.50 -0.49 -23.08
CA LYS A 170 -5.09 -0.26 -24.47
C LYS A 170 -3.81 -1.01 -24.84
N TYR A 171 -3.01 -1.40 -23.85
CA TYR A 171 -1.69 -2.01 -24.02
C TYR A 171 -1.63 -3.43 -23.46
N LEU A 172 -2.44 -3.72 -22.44
CA LEU A 172 -2.36 -4.92 -21.62
C LEU A 172 -3.74 -5.55 -21.48
N SER A 173 -3.80 -6.88 -21.47
CA SER A 173 -5.03 -7.63 -21.19
C SER A 173 -5.23 -7.78 -19.68
N VAL A 174 -5.58 -6.68 -19.03
CA VAL A 174 -5.88 -6.59 -17.59
C VAL A 174 -7.09 -5.66 -17.38
N ASN A 175 -7.83 -5.87 -16.31
CA ASN A 175 -8.94 -5.00 -15.88
C ASN A 175 -8.46 -3.86 -14.96
N GLY A 176 -7.31 -4.07 -14.32
CA GLY A 176 -6.65 -3.15 -13.39
C GLY A 176 -5.35 -3.78 -12.91
N VAL A 177 -4.46 -2.98 -12.35
CA VAL A 177 -3.18 -3.44 -11.78
C VAL A 177 -3.02 -2.91 -10.36
N THR A 178 -2.14 -3.52 -9.57
CA THR A 178 -1.87 -3.03 -8.21
C THR A 178 -1.15 -1.68 -8.24
N ALA A 179 -1.26 -0.93 -7.14
CA ALA A 179 -0.44 0.27 -6.91
C ALA A 179 1.02 -0.05 -6.48
N HIS A 180 1.40 -1.33 -6.52
CA HIS A 180 2.59 -1.88 -5.87
C HIS A 180 3.44 -2.73 -6.81
N PRO A 181 3.95 -2.14 -7.92
CA PRO A 181 4.81 -2.89 -8.82
C PRO A 181 6.19 -3.12 -8.20
N HIS A 182 6.85 -4.18 -8.66
CA HIS A 182 8.26 -4.42 -8.42
C HIS A 182 9.10 -3.83 -9.54
N VAL A 183 10.19 -3.12 -9.20
CA VAL A 183 11.27 -2.82 -10.16
C VAL A 183 12.38 -3.86 -10.00
N ASP A 184 12.77 -4.49 -11.11
CA ASP A 184 13.89 -5.43 -11.20
C ASP A 184 15.24 -4.69 -11.41
N ALA A 185 16.38 -5.38 -11.32
CA ALA A 185 17.71 -4.74 -11.34
C ALA A 185 18.05 -4.11 -12.70
N ASP A 186 17.43 -4.57 -13.77
CA ASP A 186 17.56 -4.01 -15.11
C ASP A 186 16.64 -2.78 -15.34
N GLY A 187 15.82 -2.42 -14.35
CA GLY A 187 14.81 -1.37 -14.44
C GLY A 187 13.48 -1.84 -15.02
N ALA A 188 13.30 -3.14 -15.27
CA ALA A 188 12.00 -3.67 -15.70
C ALA A 188 10.97 -3.54 -14.56
N VAL A 189 9.77 -3.10 -14.91
CA VAL A 189 8.66 -2.97 -13.95
C VAL A 189 7.74 -4.17 -14.09
N TYR A 190 7.56 -4.92 -13.01
CA TYR A 190 6.63 -6.04 -12.90
C TYR A 190 5.43 -5.64 -12.05
N ASN A 191 4.22 -5.96 -12.51
CA ASN A 191 2.99 -5.73 -11.76
C ASN A 191 2.06 -6.94 -11.95
N ILE A 192 1.01 -7.04 -11.14
CA ILE A 192 -0.03 -8.06 -11.26
C ILE A 192 -1.39 -7.40 -11.42
N GLY A 193 -2.27 -8.02 -12.21
CA GLY A 193 -3.60 -7.48 -12.47
C GLY A 193 -4.62 -8.56 -12.76
N ASN A 194 -5.87 -8.30 -12.40
CA ASN A 194 -6.99 -9.18 -12.71
C ASN A 194 -7.27 -9.15 -14.21
N CYS A 195 -7.68 -10.28 -14.79
CA CYS A 195 -8.12 -10.36 -16.19
C CYS A 195 -9.24 -11.40 -16.35
N PHE A 196 -9.93 -11.35 -17.50
CA PHE A 196 -10.82 -12.43 -17.91
C PHE A 196 -10.02 -13.56 -18.54
N GLY A 197 -9.94 -14.69 -17.84
CA GLY A 197 -9.36 -15.93 -18.30
C GLY A 197 -10.25 -16.67 -19.30
N LYS A 198 -9.74 -17.80 -19.82
CA LYS A 198 -10.50 -18.69 -20.71
C LYS A 198 -11.76 -19.22 -19.99
N ASN A 199 -12.83 -19.49 -20.74
CA ASN A 199 -14.11 -20.00 -20.23
C ASN A 199 -14.80 -19.11 -19.18
N MET A 200 -14.73 -17.78 -19.32
CA MET A 200 -15.36 -16.81 -18.41
C MET A 200 -14.88 -16.95 -16.95
N SER A 201 -13.62 -17.34 -16.75
CA SER A 201 -12.99 -17.39 -15.42
C SER A 201 -12.29 -16.07 -15.10
N LEU A 202 -12.14 -15.76 -13.81
CA LEU A 202 -11.19 -14.74 -13.36
C LEU A 202 -9.79 -15.35 -13.32
N ALA A 203 -8.81 -14.62 -13.83
CA ALA A 203 -7.40 -14.97 -13.75
C ALA A 203 -6.58 -13.74 -13.35
N TYR A 204 -5.30 -13.98 -13.05
CA TYR A 204 -4.33 -12.95 -12.72
C TYR A 204 -3.20 -13.00 -13.75
N ASN A 205 -2.90 -11.87 -14.36
CA ASN A 205 -1.78 -11.72 -15.30
C ASN A 205 -0.63 -10.98 -14.61
N ILE A 206 0.58 -11.48 -14.82
CA ILE A 206 1.81 -10.74 -14.51
C ILE A 206 2.14 -9.87 -15.71
N VAL A 207 2.21 -8.57 -15.47
CA VAL A 207 2.58 -7.55 -16.43
C VAL A 207 4.08 -7.30 -16.30
N LYS A 208 4.80 -7.25 -17.42
CA LYS A 208 6.18 -6.78 -17.50
C LYS A 208 6.23 -5.56 -18.42
N ILE A 209 6.72 -4.44 -17.92
CA ILE A 209 7.06 -3.26 -18.71
C ILE A 209 8.59 -3.21 -18.80
N PRO A 210 9.16 -3.28 -20.03
CA PRO A 210 10.61 -3.29 -20.20
C PRO A 210 11.22 -1.93 -19.81
N PRO A 211 12.51 -1.91 -19.41
CA PRO A 211 13.20 -0.67 -19.10
C PRO A 211 13.35 0.20 -20.36
N ALA A 212 13.18 1.52 -20.21
CA ALA A 212 13.47 2.48 -21.28
C ALA A 212 14.99 2.72 -21.45
N GLN A 213 15.73 2.77 -20.32
CA GLN A 213 17.20 2.77 -20.18
C GLN A 213 17.59 2.22 -18.78
N LYS A 214 18.87 1.90 -18.54
CA LYS A 214 19.38 1.49 -17.22
C LYS A 214 19.29 2.66 -16.22
N GLY A 215 18.28 2.67 -15.36
CA GLY A 215 18.18 3.54 -14.20
C GLY A 215 17.83 2.73 -12.96
N GLU A 216 18.49 3.00 -11.84
CA GLU A 216 18.18 2.39 -10.54
C GLU A 216 17.15 3.26 -9.81
N PHE A 217 15.88 2.89 -9.88
CA PHE A 217 14.83 3.47 -9.04
C PHE A 217 14.22 2.36 -8.19
N GLY A 218 14.28 2.50 -6.86
CA GLY A 218 13.67 1.57 -5.92
C GLY A 218 12.21 1.89 -5.68
N LEU A 219 11.34 0.87 -5.75
CA LEU A 219 9.95 0.94 -5.30
C LEU A 219 9.76 -0.03 -4.15
N GLU A 220 9.21 0.46 -3.05
CA GLU A 220 9.48 -0.20 -1.77
C GLU A 220 8.26 -0.89 -1.14
N VAL A 221 7.09 -0.85 -1.79
CA VAL A 221 5.82 -1.47 -1.31
C VAL A 221 5.25 -2.45 -2.34
N LYS A 222 4.85 -3.65 -1.89
CA LYS A 222 4.55 -4.80 -2.78
C LYS A 222 3.26 -5.53 -2.38
N LEU A 223 2.38 -5.82 -3.34
CA LEU A 223 1.16 -6.64 -3.14
C LEU A 223 1.37 -8.12 -3.54
N PHE A 224 2.44 -8.43 -4.26
CA PHE A 224 2.88 -9.79 -4.59
C PHE A 224 4.36 -9.95 -4.26
N GLY A 225 4.86 -11.19 -4.22
CA GLY A 225 6.27 -11.49 -3.98
C GLY A 225 7.03 -11.70 -5.28
N MET A 226 8.29 -11.24 -5.32
CA MET A 226 9.20 -11.47 -6.44
C MET A 226 10.60 -11.80 -5.92
N THR A 227 11.17 -12.88 -6.44
CA THR A 227 12.58 -13.27 -6.25
C THR A 227 13.33 -13.14 -7.57
N ASP A 228 14.58 -13.59 -7.60
CA ASP A 228 15.35 -13.66 -8.84
C ASP A 228 14.72 -14.64 -9.84
N ASN A 229 14.14 -15.76 -9.37
CA ASN A 229 13.61 -16.83 -10.23
C ASN A 229 12.09 -17.03 -10.18
N TYR A 230 11.39 -16.48 -9.17
CA TYR A 230 9.97 -16.78 -8.94
C TYR A 230 9.11 -15.54 -8.67
N PHE A 231 7.82 -15.67 -8.97
CA PHE A 231 6.76 -14.84 -8.47
C PHE A 231 5.91 -15.62 -7.47
N VAL A 232 5.49 -14.94 -6.41
CA VAL A 232 4.60 -15.48 -5.38
C VAL A 232 3.34 -14.64 -5.33
N PHE A 233 2.19 -15.24 -5.62
CA PHE A 233 0.89 -14.59 -5.48
C PHE A 233 0.10 -15.23 -4.34
N VAL A 234 -0.40 -14.41 -3.42
CA VAL A 234 -1.19 -14.88 -2.27
C VAL A 234 -2.67 -14.59 -2.54
N GLU A 235 -3.44 -15.64 -2.79
CA GLU A 235 -4.87 -15.55 -3.07
C GLU A 235 -5.67 -15.62 -1.77
N GLN A 236 -6.08 -14.46 -1.27
CA GLN A 236 -6.86 -14.28 -0.04
C GLN A 236 -8.35 -14.68 -0.20
N PRO A 237 -9.08 -14.93 0.91
CA PRO A 237 -10.49 -15.34 0.88
C PRO A 237 -11.46 -14.21 0.51
N VAL A 238 -11.01 -12.96 0.48
CA VAL A 238 -11.80 -11.81 0.03
C VAL A 238 -11.87 -11.79 -1.50
N LYS A 239 -13.08 -11.87 -2.05
CA LYS A 239 -13.37 -12.01 -3.48
C LYS A 239 -14.22 -10.86 -4.00
N ILE A 240 -14.01 -10.53 -5.27
CA ILE A 240 -14.88 -9.61 -6.01
C ILE A 240 -16.02 -10.42 -6.65
N ASN A 241 -17.25 -10.11 -6.27
CA ASN A 241 -18.45 -10.64 -6.91
C ASN A 241 -18.74 -9.87 -8.21
N LEU A 242 -18.23 -10.40 -9.33
CA LEU A 242 -18.40 -9.78 -10.66
C LEU A 242 -19.86 -9.62 -11.07
N LEU A 243 -20.76 -10.52 -10.64
CA LEU A 243 -22.18 -10.39 -10.97
C LEU A 243 -22.76 -9.14 -10.30
N LYS A 244 -22.47 -8.91 -9.01
CA LYS A 244 -22.83 -7.66 -8.33
C LYS A 244 -22.20 -6.44 -9.00
N PHE A 245 -20.91 -6.52 -9.35
CA PHE A 245 -20.21 -5.44 -10.04
C PHE A 245 -20.89 -5.06 -11.36
N LEU A 246 -21.28 -6.04 -12.18
CA LEU A 246 -21.91 -5.78 -13.47
C LEU A 246 -23.40 -5.45 -13.37
N SER A 247 -24.15 -6.03 -12.43
CA SER A 247 -25.61 -5.85 -12.32
C SER A 247 -26.01 -4.63 -11.50
N SER A 248 -25.33 -4.40 -10.38
CA SER A 248 -25.74 -3.41 -9.36
C SER A 248 -25.18 -2.02 -9.64
N TRP A 249 -24.06 -1.94 -10.38
CA TRP A 249 -23.46 -0.66 -10.78
C TRP A 249 -24.42 0.19 -11.62
N SER A 250 -25.07 -0.43 -12.59
CA SER A 250 -26.04 0.28 -13.43
C SER A 250 -27.38 0.49 -12.71
N ILE A 251 -27.87 -0.47 -11.92
CA ILE A 251 -29.28 -0.46 -11.46
C ILE A 251 -29.49 0.22 -10.11
N THR A 252 -28.58 0.04 -9.15
CA THR A 252 -28.79 0.44 -7.74
C THR A 252 -27.80 1.49 -7.23
N GLY A 253 -26.79 1.87 -8.02
CA GLY A 253 -25.74 2.81 -7.60
C GLY A 253 -24.77 2.19 -6.60
N ALA A 254 -24.34 0.95 -6.84
CA ALA A 254 -23.36 0.26 -5.99
C ALA A 254 -21.95 0.86 -6.12
N THR A 255 -21.13 0.64 -5.10
CA THR A 255 -19.70 1.00 -5.03
C THR A 255 -18.81 -0.23 -5.24
N TYR A 256 -17.48 -0.03 -5.32
CA TYR A 256 -16.55 -1.17 -5.34
C TYR A 256 -16.64 -1.99 -4.05
N MET A 257 -16.80 -1.32 -2.89
CA MET A 257 -16.90 -1.98 -1.60
C MET A 257 -18.07 -2.97 -1.52
N ASP A 258 -19.22 -2.65 -2.11
CA ASP A 258 -20.42 -3.50 -2.15
C ASP A 258 -20.22 -4.82 -2.93
N CYS A 259 -19.16 -4.86 -3.75
CA CYS A 259 -18.84 -6.01 -4.58
C CYS A 259 -17.89 -7.00 -3.91
N PHE A 260 -17.32 -6.68 -2.74
CA PHE A 260 -16.46 -7.59 -2.00
C PHE A 260 -17.25 -8.55 -1.10
N GLU A 261 -16.86 -9.83 -1.13
CA GLU A 261 -17.43 -10.90 -0.31
C GLU A 261 -16.32 -11.77 0.27
N SER A 262 -16.55 -12.38 1.42
CA SER A 262 -15.61 -13.30 2.06
C SER A 262 -16.00 -14.76 1.76
N ASN A 263 -15.02 -15.60 1.41
CA ASN A 263 -15.20 -17.04 1.31
C ASN A 263 -14.62 -17.75 2.54
N ASP A 264 -15.48 -18.03 3.50
CA ASP A 264 -15.11 -18.54 4.83
C ASP A 264 -14.49 -19.94 4.79
N SER A 265 -14.68 -20.70 3.71
CA SER A 265 -14.19 -22.08 3.54
C SER A 265 -12.88 -22.20 2.74
N MET A 266 -12.47 -21.12 2.06
CA MET A 266 -11.33 -21.15 1.14
C MET A 266 -9.98 -21.12 1.86
N GLY A 267 -9.90 -20.50 3.04
CA GLY A 267 -8.60 -20.15 3.62
C GLY A 267 -7.82 -19.22 2.70
N THR A 268 -6.49 -19.35 2.68
CA THR A 268 -5.61 -18.60 1.78
C THR A 268 -4.75 -19.56 0.95
N TRP A 269 -4.56 -19.24 -0.33
CA TRP A 269 -3.72 -20.01 -1.24
C TRP A 269 -2.44 -19.25 -1.59
N PHE A 270 -1.34 -19.98 -1.78
CA PHE A 270 -0.10 -19.41 -2.33
C PHE A 270 0.17 -20.04 -3.69
N HIS A 271 0.41 -19.18 -4.68
CA HIS A 271 0.66 -19.55 -6.06
C HIS A 271 2.09 -19.18 -6.44
N LEU A 272 2.78 -20.09 -7.12
CA LEU A 272 4.13 -19.88 -7.61
C LEU A 272 4.14 -19.84 -9.14
N ALA A 273 4.94 -18.94 -9.71
CA ALA A 273 5.29 -18.94 -11.12
C ALA A 273 6.80 -18.71 -11.28
N THR A 274 7.42 -19.36 -12.26
CA THR A 274 8.82 -19.11 -12.64
C THR A 274 8.92 -17.85 -13.48
N LYS A 275 10.04 -17.12 -13.35
CA LYS A 275 10.37 -15.93 -14.16
C LYS A 275 10.92 -16.31 -15.53
N ASP A 276 11.80 -17.30 -15.60
CA ASP A 276 12.44 -17.74 -16.85
C ASP A 276 12.75 -19.27 -16.85
N PRO A 277 12.20 -20.06 -17.78
CA PRO A 277 11.09 -19.69 -18.66
C PRO A 277 9.84 -19.39 -17.84
N ALA A 278 9.05 -18.40 -18.27
CA ALA A 278 7.84 -18.00 -17.56
C ALA A 278 6.81 -19.12 -17.54
N GLY A 279 6.35 -19.53 -16.35
CA GLY A 279 5.42 -20.65 -16.22
C GLY A 279 4.76 -20.77 -14.84
N TYR A 280 3.48 -21.16 -14.81
CA TYR A 280 2.77 -21.42 -13.55
C TYR A 280 3.13 -22.79 -12.97
N VAL A 281 3.54 -22.83 -11.70
CA VAL A 281 3.93 -24.06 -10.99
C VAL A 281 2.68 -24.74 -10.43
N SER A 282 1.87 -25.32 -11.32
CA SER A 282 0.57 -25.92 -10.97
C SER A 282 0.63 -27.18 -10.09
N SER A 283 1.81 -27.79 -9.96
CA SER A 283 2.03 -28.98 -9.12
C SER A 283 1.95 -28.68 -7.62
N HIS A 284 2.18 -27.44 -7.23
CA HIS A 284 2.29 -27.04 -5.83
C HIS A 284 0.98 -26.37 -5.37
N LYS A 285 0.27 -27.00 -4.45
CA LYS A 285 -1.04 -26.53 -3.94
C LYS A 285 -0.90 -26.07 -2.49
N PHE A 286 -0.23 -24.95 -2.29
CA PHE A 286 -0.01 -24.37 -0.96
C PHE A 286 -1.30 -23.75 -0.41
N ARG A 287 -1.66 -24.12 0.82
CA ARG A 287 -2.83 -23.61 1.53
C ARG A 287 -2.52 -23.30 2.98
N THR A 288 -3.26 -22.37 3.56
CA THR A 288 -3.21 -22.08 5.00
C THR A 288 -4.55 -21.49 5.47
N SER A 289 -4.63 -21.21 6.77
CA SER A 289 -5.75 -20.52 7.40
C SER A 289 -6.04 -19.15 6.77
N ALA A 290 -7.29 -18.69 6.86
CA ALA A 290 -7.74 -17.42 6.30
C ALA A 290 -7.04 -16.20 6.94
N PHE A 291 -6.54 -15.30 6.09
CA PHE A 291 -6.10 -13.96 6.47
C PHE A 291 -6.27 -12.99 5.30
N ASN A 292 -6.39 -11.69 5.60
CA ASN A 292 -6.29 -10.62 4.60
C ASN A 292 -4.83 -10.17 4.46
N LEU A 293 -4.46 -9.74 3.27
CA LEU A 293 -3.13 -9.26 2.92
C LEU A 293 -3.22 -7.95 2.14
N PHE A 294 -2.45 -6.96 2.57
CA PHE A 294 -2.23 -5.71 1.83
C PHE A 294 -0.78 -5.57 1.38
N HIS A 295 0.18 -5.99 2.21
CA HIS A 295 1.58 -5.78 1.91
C HIS A 295 2.42 -7.02 2.15
N HIS A 296 3.13 -7.44 1.10
CA HIS A 296 4.35 -8.22 1.22
C HIS A 296 5.46 -7.33 1.80
N ILE A 297 6.28 -7.89 2.69
CA ILE A 297 7.48 -7.23 3.20
C ILE A 297 8.64 -7.51 2.23
N ASN A 298 8.98 -8.79 2.12
CA ASN A 298 9.97 -9.29 1.17
C ASN A 298 9.71 -10.77 0.85
N THR A 299 10.34 -11.26 -0.20
CA THR A 299 10.29 -12.66 -0.61
C THR A 299 11.66 -13.05 -1.14
N TYR A 300 12.19 -14.21 -0.75
CA TYR A 300 13.52 -14.66 -1.20
C TYR A 300 13.64 -16.17 -1.28
N GLU A 301 14.63 -16.64 -2.01
CA GLU A 301 14.98 -18.06 -2.14
C GLU A 301 16.08 -18.43 -1.12
N ASP A 302 15.94 -19.57 -0.45
CA ASP A 302 16.99 -20.12 0.44
C ASP A 302 16.92 -21.65 0.47
N GLU A 303 18.06 -22.32 0.21
CA GLU A 303 18.23 -23.78 0.28
C GLU A 303 17.09 -24.64 -0.30
N GLY A 304 16.51 -24.27 -1.46
CA GLY A 304 15.41 -25.02 -2.09
C GLY A 304 14.01 -24.65 -1.58
N PHE A 305 13.89 -23.55 -0.85
CA PHE A 305 12.63 -22.99 -0.36
C PHE A 305 12.45 -21.55 -0.84
N ILE A 306 11.19 -21.09 -0.89
CA ILE A 306 10.86 -19.68 -0.98
C ILE A 306 10.34 -19.21 0.38
N VAL A 307 10.99 -18.20 0.95
CA VAL A 307 10.59 -17.54 2.19
C VAL A 307 9.76 -16.31 1.85
N VAL A 308 8.59 -16.17 2.47
CA VAL A 308 7.61 -15.12 2.20
C VAL A 308 7.21 -14.43 3.50
N ASP A 309 7.60 -13.17 3.66
CA ASP A 309 7.29 -12.35 4.84
C ASP A 309 6.16 -11.36 4.51
N LEU A 310 5.08 -11.36 5.31
CA LEU A 310 3.81 -10.70 5.02
C LEU A 310 3.27 -9.90 6.22
N CYS A 311 2.63 -8.77 5.95
CA CYS A 311 1.73 -8.09 6.89
C CYS A 311 0.31 -8.67 6.74
N ALA A 312 -0.09 -9.54 7.67
CA ALA A 312 -1.33 -10.30 7.60
C ALA A 312 -2.36 -9.84 8.64
N TRP A 313 -3.64 -9.94 8.30
CA TRP A 313 -4.74 -9.69 9.23
C TRP A 313 -5.59 -10.94 9.39
N LYS A 314 -5.63 -11.51 10.60
CA LYS A 314 -6.28 -12.81 10.89
C LYS A 314 -7.77 -12.81 10.59
N GLY A 315 -8.21 -13.84 9.87
CA GLY A 315 -9.63 -14.05 9.56
C GLY A 315 -9.96 -13.70 8.12
N HIS A 316 -11.19 -14.02 7.72
CA HIS A 316 -11.70 -13.79 6.37
C HIS A 316 -12.41 -12.44 6.23
N ASP A 317 -12.87 -11.83 7.33
CA ASP A 317 -13.58 -10.55 7.30
C ASP A 317 -12.70 -9.46 6.67
N PHE A 318 -13.27 -8.73 5.71
CA PHE A 318 -12.51 -7.74 4.96
C PHE A 318 -12.16 -6.53 5.83
N VAL A 319 -10.86 -6.24 5.98
CA VAL A 319 -10.36 -5.17 6.88
C VAL A 319 -10.84 -3.78 6.44
N TYR A 320 -11.07 -3.56 5.14
CA TYR A 320 -11.52 -2.25 4.64
C TYR A 320 -12.89 -1.84 5.20
N ASN A 321 -13.71 -2.79 5.69
CA ASN A 321 -14.95 -2.45 6.44
C ASN A 321 -14.72 -1.53 7.65
N TYR A 322 -13.49 -1.50 8.18
CA TYR A 322 -13.13 -0.69 9.35
C TYR A 322 -12.50 0.67 8.98
N LEU A 323 -12.30 0.95 7.69
CA LEU A 323 -11.61 2.14 7.18
C LEU A 323 -12.55 3.22 6.62
N TYR A 324 -13.84 3.16 6.96
CA TYR A 324 -14.75 4.28 6.73
C TYR A 324 -14.34 5.49 7.56
N LEU A 325 -14.32 6.68 6.95
CA LEU A 325 -13.93 7.94 7.59
C LEU A 325 -14.82 8.25 8.80
N ALA A 326 -16.10 7.89 8.73
CA ALA A 326 -17.02 8.04 9.86
C ALA A 326 -16.58 7.24 11.11
N ASN A 327 -15.86 6.13 10.94
CA ASN A 327 -15.29 5.35 12.04
C ASN A 327 -13.93 5.91 12.47
N LEU A 328 -13.05 6.21 11.51
CA LEU A 328 -11.70 6.73 11.77
C LEU A 328 -11.71 8.12 12.42
N LYS A 329 -12.77 8.91 12.21
CA LYS A 329 -12.97 10.23 12.82
C LYS A 329 -13.71 10.18 14.17
N GLN A 330 -14.04 9.02 14.73
CA GLN A 330 -14.71 8.93 16.03
C GLN A 330 -13.80 9.37 17.18
N GLU A 331 -14.38 9.55 18.37
CA GLU A 331 -13.63 9.68 19.62
C GLU A 331 -12.83 8.39 19.89
N TRP A 332 -11.71 8.52 20.59
CA TRP A 332 -10.74 7.44 20.75
C TRP A 332 -11.31 6.15 21.35
N GLU A 333 -12.19 6.25 22.35
CA GLU A 333 -12.84 5.07 22.93
C GLU A 333 -13.74 4.32 21.93
N GLU A 334 -14.43 5.04 21.05
CA GLU A 334 -15.27 4.40 20.03
C GLU A 334 -14.43 3.81 18.89
N VAL A 335 -13.31 4.44 18.53
CA VAL A 335 -12.32 3.86 17.58
C VAL A 335 -11.81 2.51 18.11
N LYS A 336 -11.37 2.46 19.38
CA LYS A 336 -10.89 1.22 20.00
C LYS A 336 -11.96 0.14 19.98
N LYS A 337 -13.18 0.48 20.42
CA LYS A 337 -14.31 -0.45 20.49
C LYS A 337 -14.72 -1.00 19.13
N ALA A 338 -14.69 -0.18 18.07
CA ALA A 338 -14.93 -0.63 16.71
C ALA A 338 -13.86 -1.63 16.25
N ALA A 339 -12.58 -1.30 16.46
CA ALA A 339 -11.45 -2.13 16.06
C ALA A 339 -11.34 -3.47 16.85
N MET A 340 -12.00 -3.59 18.00
CA MET A 340 -12.06 -4.87 18.74
C MET A 340 -12.75 -5.99 17.97
N ARG A 341 -13.59 -5.67 16.98
CA ARG A 341 -14.24 -6.65 16.09
C ARG A 341 -13.42 -6.95 14.84
N ALA A 342 -12.42 -6.14 14.54
CA ALA A 342 -11.62 -6.31 13.34
C ALA A 342 -10.78 -7.59 13.37
N PRO A 343 -10.30 -8.04 12.20
CA PRO A 343 -9.14 -8.92 12.09
C PRO A 343 -7.96 -8.46 12.96
N GLN A 344 -7.21 -9.38 13.55
CA GLN A 344 -6.01 -9.07 14.34
C GLN A 344 -4.77 -9.03 13.43
N PRO A 345 -3.97 -7.96 13.43
CA PRO A 345 -2.76 -7.88 12.62
C PRO A 345 -1.63 -8.76 13.19
N GLU A 346 -0.83 -9.33 12.28
CA GLU A 346 0.41 -10.07 12.56
C GLU A 346 1.38 -9.97 11.37
N VAL A 347 2.67 -9.90 11.65
CA VAL A 347 3.70 -10.19 10.64
C VAL A 347 3.99 -11.68 10.65
N ARG A 348 3.92 -12.31 9.47
CA ARG A 348 4.04 -13.76 9.30
C ARG A 348 5.09 -14.11 8.25
N ARG A 349 5.92 -15.08 8.58
CA ARG A 349 6.85 -15.76 7.66
C ARG A 349 6.29 -17.12 7.26
N TYR A 350 6.07 -17.31 5.97
CA TYR A 350 5.75 -18.60 5.37
C TYR A 350 6.96 -19.13 4.61
N VAL A 351 7.10 -20.46 4.55
CA VAL A 351 8.21 -21.14 3.86
C VAL A 351 7.65 -22.19 2.93
N LEU A 352 7.90 -22.04 1.63
CA LEU A 352 7.32 -22.83 0.55
C LEU A 352 8.40 -23.75 -0.03
N PRO A 353 8.34 -25.08 0.18
CA PRO A 353 9.29 -26.03 -0.43
C PRO A 353 9.15 -26.09 -1.96
N LEU A 354 10.28 -26.04 -2.68
CA LEU A 354 10.31 -26.18 -4.14
C LEU A 354 10.36 -27.64 -4.57
N ASP A 355 11.15 -28.47 -3.89
CA ASP A 355 11.25 -29.90 -4.16
C ASP A 355 10.28 -30.68 -3.26
N ILE A 356 9.28 -31.31 -3.86
CA ILE A 356 8.21 -32.01 -3.13
C ILE A 356 8.12 -33.46 -3.58
N HIS A 357 8.43 -34.39 -2.69
CA HIS A 357 8.35 -35.82 -2.96
C HIS A 357 7.18 -36.47 -2.21
N ARG A 358 6.41 -37.31 -2.90
CA ARG A 358 5.22 -37.99 -2.31
C ARG A 358 5.55 -38.87 -1.11
N GLU A 359 6.78 -39.35 -1.03
CA GLU A 359 7.28 -40.21 0.06
C GLU A 359 7.34 -39.48 1.41
N GLU A 360 7.30 -38.15 1.39
CA GLU A 360 7.41 -37.28 2.57
C GLU A 360 6.04 -36.87 3.15
N GLN A 361 4.96 -37.47 2.65
CA GLN A 361 3.59 -37.17 3.08
C GLN A 361 3.42 -37.27 4.61
N GLY A 362 2.78 -36.24 5.20
CA GLY A 362 2.51 -36.15 6.63
C GLY A 362 3.70 -35.71 7.49
N ARG A 363 4.85 -35.39 6.90
CA ARG A 363 6.00 -34.78 7.59
C ARG A 363 6.06 -33.28 7.31
N ASN A 364 6.72 -32.54 8.19
CA ASN A 364 7.14 -31.17 7.88
C ASN A 364 8.26 -31.22 6.84
N LEU A 365 8.05 -30.57 5.70
CA LEU A 365 9.00 -30.46 4.59
C LEU A 365 10.01 -29.34 4.80
N VAL A 366 9.76 -28.40 5.72
CA VAL A 366 10.67 -27.29 5.99
C VAL A 366 11.88 -27.79 6.81
N SER A 367 13.06 -27.73 6.22
CA SER A 367 14.33 -28.14 6.84
C SER A 367 15.24 -26.97 7.24
N LEU A 368 14.83 -25.73 6.96
CA LEU A 368 15.59 -24.54 7.34
C LEU A 368 15.70 -24.42 8.87
N SER A 369 16.93 -24.33 9.38
CA SER A 369 17.22 -24.41 10.82
C SER A 369 16.79 -23.18 11.64
N TYR A 370 16.57 -22.05 10.97
CA TYR A 370 16.36 -20.74 11.61
C TYR A 370 14.88 -20.32 11.71
N THR A 371 13.94 -21.15 11.22
CA THR A 371 12.51 -20.81 11.18
C THR A 371 11.68 -21.88 11.87
N THR A 372 10.57 -21.45 12.48
CA THR A 372 9.55 -22.36 13.02
C THR A 372 8.38 -22.59 12.07
N ALA A 373 8.42 -22.02 10.86
CA ALA A 373 7.40 -22.25 9.85
C ALA A 373 7.37 -23.72 9.43
N THR A 374 6.20 -24.22 9.06
CA THR A 374 6.05 -25.61 8.62
C THR A 374 5.28 -25.70 7.31
N ALA A 375 5.55 -26.75 6.54
CA ALA A 375 4.83 -27.10 5.32
C ALA A 375 4.59 -28.61 5.32
N VAL A 376 3.34 -29.05 5.38
CA VAL A 376 2.99 -30.47 5.49
C VAL A 376 2.20 -30.93 4.25
N LEU A 377 2.72 -31.93 3.54
CA LEU A 377 2.02 -32.53 2.39
C LEU A 377 0.90 -33.47 2.86
N HIS A 378 -0.34 -33.16 2.45
CA HIS A 378 -1.54 -33.95 2.71
C HIS A 378 -1.83 -34.97 1.60
N ARG A 379 -2.69 -35.95 1.90
CA ARG A 379 -3.10 -37.04 0.99
C ARG A 379 -3.78 -36.55 -0.30
N ASP A 380 -4.47 -35.42 -0.24
CA ASP A 380 -5.15 -34.80 -1.38
C ASP A 380 -4.20 -34.00 -2.29
N GLY A 381 -2.91 -33.96 -1.95
CA GLY A 381 -1.87 -33.23 -2.66
C GLY A 381 -1.77 -31.76 -2.28
N THR A 382 -2.52 -31.28 -1.29
CA THR A 382 -2.34 -29.93 -0.74
C THR A 382 -1.13 -29.90 0.21
N ILE A 383 -0.45 -28.75 0.27
CA ILE A 383 0.64 -28.51 1.21
C ILE A 383 0.14 -27.47 2.20
N TRP A 384 -0.12 -27.89 3.43
CA TRP A 384 -0.62 -27.01 4.48
C TRP A 384 0.54 -26.26 5.12
N LEU A 385 0.47 -24.93 5.10
CA LEU A 385 1.48 -24.04 5.66
C LEU A 385 1.04 -23.53 7.03
N GLU A 386 1.93 -23.58 8.01
CA GLU A 386 1.81 -22.83 9.27
C GLU A 386 2.92 -21.78 9.33
N PRO A 387 2.60 -20.51 9.61
CA PRO A 387 3.58 -19.45 9.62
C PRO A 387 4.44 -19.47 10.89
N GLU A 388 5.66 -18.96 10.77
CA GLU A 388 6.34 -18.36 11.89
C GLU A 388 5.83 -16.93 12.10
N VAL A 389 5.37 -16.60 13.30
CA VAL A 389 4.97 -15.22 13.64
C VAL A 389 6.23 -14.43 14.01
N LEU A 390 6.45 -13.31 13.30
CA LEU A 390 7.58 -12.40 13.50
C LEU A 390 7.23 -11.22 14.41
N TYR A 391 6.00 -10.71 14.31
CA TYR A 391 5.49 -9.61 15.12
C TYR A 391 3.99 -9.78 15.36
N SER A 392 3.56 -9.66 16.62
CA SER A 392 2.14 -9.75 16.99
C SER A 392 1.92 -9.00 18.29
N CYS A 393 1.12 -7.93 18.22
CA CYS A 393 0.71 -7.15 19.36
C CYS A 393 -0.79 -6.84 19.26
N PRO A 394 -1.58 -6.98 20.34
CA PRO A 394 -3.03 -6.82 20.26
C PRO A 394 -3.43 -5.46 19.68
N ARG A 395 -4.14 -5.49 18.53
CA ARG A 395 -4.61 -4.31 17.80
C ARG A 395 -3.53 -3.29 17.40
N GLN A 396 -2.26 -3.70 17.42
CA GLN A 396 -1.12 -2.91 16.97
C GLN A 396 -0.53 -3.57 15.72
N ALA A 397 -0.80 -2.99 14.56
CA ALA A 397 -0.28 -3.52 13.30
C ALA A 397 1.15 -3.02 13.05
N PHE A 398 1.96 -3.86 12.40
CA PHE A 398 3.11 -3.42 11.63
C PHE A 398 2.64 -3.44 10.18
N GLU A 399 2.48 -2.27 9.58
CA GLU A 399 1.94 -2.09 8.23
C GLU A 399 2.78 -1.11 7.43
N PHE A 400 2.47 -0.93 6.14
CA PHE A 400 3.26 -0.10 5.22
C PHE A 400 4.75 -0.47 5.28
N PRO A 401 5.09 -1.75 5.04
CA PRO A 401 6.42 -2.27 5.25
C PRO A 401 7.40 -1.75 4.21
N GLN A 402 8.59 -1.45 4.69
CA GLN A 402 9.70 -0.84 3.98
C GLN A 402 10.97 -1.63 4.31
N ILE A 403 11.88 -1.76 3.35
CA ILE A 403 13.19 -2.44 3.54
C ILE A 403 14.24 -1.65 2.77
N ASN A 404 15.52 -1.95 2.95
CA ASN A 404 16.54 -1.51 2.00
C ASN A 404 16.34 -2.24 0.65
N TYR A 405 15.42 -1.74 -0.16
CA TYR A 405 14.95 -2.48 -1.34
C TYR A 405 16.05 -2.64 -2.38
N SER A 406 16.92 -1.64 -2.51
CA SER A 406 18.07 -1.68 -3.43
C SER A 406 19.02 -2.85 -3.15
N LEU A 407 19.24 -3.18 -1.87
CA LEU A 407 20.16 -4.23 -1.45
C LEU A 407 19.45 -5.60 -1.30
N CYS A 408 18.24 -5.60 -0.74
CA CYS A 408 17.59 -6.78 -0.18
C CYS A 408 16.39 -7.31 -0.99
N ARG A 409 15.96 -6.63 -2.07
CA ARG A 409 14.86 -7.13 -2.91
C ARG A 409 15.15 -8.56 -3.36
N GLY A 410 14.23 -9.47 -3.12
CA GLY A 410 14.34 -10.85 -3.62
C GLY A 410 15.37 -11.70 -2.86
N LYS A 411 16.03 -11.12 -1.84
CA LYS A 411 17.20 -11.70 -1.16
C LYS A 411 16.97 -11.81 0.34
N LYS A 412 17.71 -12.72 0.98
CA LYS A 412 17.73 -12.87 2.42
C LYS A 412 18.14 -11.55 3.09
N TYR A 413 17.43 -11.18 4.14
CA TYR A 413 17.49 -9.86 4.76
C TYR A 413 17.19 -9.93 6.26
N SER A 414 17.43 -8.85 6.98
CA SER A 414 17.36 -8.79 8.44
C SER A 414 16.38 -7.75 8.96
N PHE A 415 16.17 -6.63 8.26
CA PHE A 415 15.44 -5.48 8.78
C PHE A 415 14.27 -5.08 7.89
N ALA A 416 13.13 -4.86 8.53
CA ALA A 416 11.99 -4.18 7.95
C ALA A 416 11.61 -2.98 8.81
N TYR A 417 11.10 -1.93 8.18
CA TYR A 417 10.56 -0.73 8.80
C TYR A 417 9.07 -0.66 8.47
N GLY A 418 8.26 -0.14 9.37
CA GLY A 418 6.82 -0.10 9.16
C GLY A 418 6.14 0.97 9.98
N LEU A 419 4.97 1.36 9.51
CA LEU A 419 4.03 2.20 10.23
C LEU A 419 3.28 1.36 11.26
N GLY A 420 3.35 1.77 12.53
CA GLY A 420 2.57 1.16 13.58
C GLY A 420 1.15 1.71 13.61
N LEU A 421 0.15 0.84 13.46
CA LEU A 421 -1.26 1.22 13.53
C LEU A 421 -1.89 0.75 14.84
N ASN A 422 -2.25 1.69 15.70
CA ASN A 422 -2.95 1.46 16.95
C ASN A 422 -4.47 1.58 16.74
N HIS A 423 -5.17 0.44 16.65
CA HIS A 423 -6.59 0.40 16.29
C HIS A 423 -6.88 1.16 14.98
N PHE A 424 -6.04 0.94 13.96
CA PHE A 424 -6.02 1.63 12.65
C PHE A 424 -5.46 3.06 12.65
N ILE A 425 -5.26 3.70 13.80
CA ILE A 425 -4.66 5.03 13.88
C ILE A 425 -3.13 4.92 13.79
N PRO A 426 -2.47 5.60 12.83
CA PRO A 426 -1.01 5.58 12.74
C PRO A 426 -0.39 6.38 13.88
N ASP A 427 0.41 5.75 14.74
CA ASP A 427 0.89 6.39 15.97
C ASP A 427 2.38 6.19 16.28
N ARG A 428 3.11 5.42 15.48
CA ARG A 428 4.53 5.12 15.70
C ARG A 428 5.22 4.59 14.44
N ILE A 429 6.54 4.63 14.43
CA ILE A 429 7.39 3.95 13.44
C ILE A 429 8.07 2.77 14.13
N VAL A 430 8.08 1.61 13.48
CA VAL A 430 8.64 0.38 14.02
C VAL A 430 9.74 -0.14 13.09
N LYS A 431 10.89 -0.49 13.65
CA LYS A 431 11.91 -1.33 13.00
C LYS A 431 11.78 -2.73 13.57
N LEU A 432 11.79 -3.74 12.71
CA LEU A 432 11.71 -5.16 13.04
C LEU A 432 12.93 -5.88 12.49
N ASN A 433 13.68 -6.55 13.36
CA ASN A 433 14.63 -7.57 12.93
C ASN A 433 13.88 -8.88 12.67
N VAL A 434 13.77 -9.29 11.41
CA VAL A 434 12.99 -10.48 11.00
C VAL A 434 13.67 -11.81 11.33
N GLN A 435 14.93 -11.78 11.78
CA GLN A 435 15.68 -12.97 12.21
C GLN A 435 15.55 -13.17 13.73
N THR A 436 15.67 -12.10 14.51
CA THR A 436 15.66 -12.15 15.98
C THR A 436 14.32 -11.79 16.61
N LYS A 437 13.41 -11.18 15.83
CA LYS A 437 12.12 -10.61 16.27
C LYS A 437 12.26 -9.40 17.20
N GLU A 438 13.47 -8.86 17.33
CA GLU A 438 13.73 -7.62 18.06
C GLU A 438 13.09 -6.43 17.34
N THR A 439 12.58 -5.48 18.13
CA THR A 439 11.92 -4.28 17.60
C THR A 439 12.43 -3.01 18.25
N TRP A 440 12.54 -1.96 17.45
CA TRP A 440 12.75 -0.58 17.90
C TRP A 440 11.54 0.24 17.53
N VAL A 441 11.22 1.25 18.35
CA VAL A 441 10.04 2.09 18.16
C VAL A 441 10.42 3.56 18.31
N TRP A 442 10.08 4.36 17.31
CA TRP A 442 9.97 5.81 17.45
C TRP A 442 8.50 6.18 17.66
N GLN A 443 8.22 7.00 18.67
CA GLN A 443 6.88 7.48 18.99
C GLN A 443 6.98 8.79 19.77
N GLU A 444 6.11 9.75 19.43
CA GLU A 444 5.94 11.01 20.14
C GLU A 444 4.45 11.22 20.44
N GLU A 445 4.12 11.87 21.57
CA GLU A 445 2.74 12.12 21.97
C GLU A 445 2.01 13.00 20.94
N GLU A 446 0.76 12.62 20.63
CA GLU A 446 -0.10 13.30 19.65
C GLU A 446 0.56 13.53 18.28
N CYS A 447 1.46 12.62 17.88
CA CYS A 447 2.09 12.60 16.56
C CYS A 447 1.61 11.41 15.73
N TYR A 448 1.22 11.68 14.49
CA TYR A 448 0.63 10.71 13.58
C TYR A 448 1.53 10.58 12.33
N PRO A 449 2.46 9.61 12.29
CA PRO A 449 3.41 9.44 11.19
C PRO A 449 2.77 8.79 9.96
N SER A 450 3.43 8.96 8.81
CA SER A 450 3.19 8.19 7.59
C SER A 450 4.14 7.00 7.51
N GLU A 451 3.99 6.20 6.45
CA GLU A 451 4.97 5.18 6.06
C GLU A 451 6.43 5.72 6.10
N PRO A 452 7.37 4.95 6.69
CA PRO A 452 8.79 5.31 6.82
C PRO A 452 9.62 4.82 5.62
N LEU A 453 9.78 5.64 4.58
CA LEU A 453 10.59 5.29 3.40
C LEU A 453 12.08 5.21 3.73
N PHE A 454 12.76 4.17 3.24
CA PHE A 454 14.17 3.95 3.53
C PHE A 454 15.05 4.60 2.46
N VAL A 455 16.05 5.38 2.88
CA VAL A 455 17.05 5.96 1.97
C VAL A 455 18.43 5.46 2.38
N PRO A 456 19.11 4.64 1.56
CA PRO A 456 20.42 4.10 1.91
C PRO A 456 21.47 5.20 1.98
N THR A 457 22.41 5.05 2.91
CA THR A 457 23.64 5.86 2.89
C THR A 457 24.44 5.48 1.64
N PRO A 458 24.88 6.44 0.80
CA PRO A 458 25.62 6.14 -0.41
C PRO A 458 26.87 5.28 -0.16
N GLY A 459 26.95 4.13 -0.83
CA GLY A 459 28.08 3.20 -0.73
C GLY A 459 28.14 2.37 0.55
N ALA A 460 27.13 2.42 1.42
CA ALA A 460 27.08 1.58 2.61
C ALA A 460 26.82 0.10 2.26
N ALA A 461 27.49 -0.79 2.99
CA ALA A 461 27.31 -2.25 2.85
C ALA A 461 26.35 -2.83 3.90
N GLU A 462 26.16 -2.13 5.02
CA GLU A 462 25.24 -2.54 6.08
C GLU A 462 23.79 -2.32 5.64
N GLU A 463 22.93 -3.30 5.90
CA GLU A 463 21.54 -3.33 5.43
C GLU A 463 20.73 -2.13 5.93
N ASP A 464 20.95 -1.71 7.17
CA ASP A 464 20.25 -0.63 7.87
C ASP A 464 21.04 0.68 7.95
N ALA A 465 22.16 0.80 7.21
CA ALA A 465 22.89 2.06 7.09
C ALA A 465 22.18 3.02 6.14
N GLY A 466 21.36 3.90 6.71
CA GLY A 466 20.53 4.85 5.97
C GLY A 466 19.68 5.70 6.90
N VAL A 467 18.72 6.40 6.31
CA VAL A 467 17.71 7.13 7.07
C VAL A 467 16.31 6.67 6.70
N LEU A 468 15.36 6.91 7.60
CA LEU A 468 13.93 6.80 7.31
C LEU A 468 13.34 8.20 7.15
N LEU A 469 12.54 8.38 6.12
CA LEU A 469 11.77 9.60 5.86
C LEU A 469 10.28 9.32 6.09
N SER A 470 9.66 10.09 6.99
CA SER A 470 8.22 9.98 7.27
C SER A 470 7.59 11.36 7.43
N ILE A 471 6.41 11.58 6.85
CA ILE A 471 5.62 12.78 7.12
C ILE A 471 4.87 12.57 8.42
N VAL A 472 5.02 13.47 9.37
CA VAL A 472 4.37 13.40 10.68
C VAL A 472 3.48 14.61 10.87
N VAL A 473 2.32 14.37 11.49
CA VAL A 473 1.37 15.42 11.82
C VAL A 473 1.22 15.49 13.33
N LYS A 474 1.43 16.68 13.89
CA LYS A 474 1.23 17.02 15.30
C LYS A 474 0.18 18.13 15.44
N PRO A 475 -1.11 17.78 15.48
CA PRO A 475 -2.19 18.72 15.64
C PRO A 475 -2.01 19.63 16.85
N GLY A 476 -2.33 20.92 16.70
CA GLY A 476 -2.23 21.92 17.78
C GLY A 476 -0.84 22.53 17.97
N ALA A 477 0.20 22.02 17.31
CA ALA A 477 1.48 22.71 17.22
C ALA A 477 1.42 23.94 16.29
N GLU A 478 2.32 24.91 16.49
CA GLU A 478 2.47 26.07 15.60
C GLU A 478 2.78 25.63 14.15
N ARG A 479 3.57 24.56 14.02
CA ARG A 479 3.88 23.89 12.75
C ARG A 479 3.37 22.45 12.80
N PRO A 480 2.12 22.21 12.37
CA PRO A 480 1.46 20.94 12.63
C PRO A 480 1.88 19.81 11.70
N GLY A 481 2.61 20.08 10.60
CA GLY A 481 3.16 19.06 9.72
C GLY A 481 4.68 19.13 9.70
N PHE A 482 5.38 18.00 9.63
CA PHE A 482 6.83 17.98 9.47
C PHE A 482 7.33 16.72 8.75
N LEU A 483 8.44 16.85 8.03
CA LEU A 483 9.23 15.70 7.59
C LEU A 483 10.14 15.28 8.74
N LEU A 484 9.97 14.05 9.23
CA LEU A 484 10.84 13.41 10.20
C LEU A 484 11.95 12.63 9.49
N VAL A 485 13.18 12.77 10.00
CA VAL A 485 14.32 11.98 9.54
C VAL A 485 14.94 11.22 10.70
N LEU A 486 14.84 9.90 10.62
CA LEU A 486 15.37 8.97 11.61
C LEU A 486 16.62 8.29 11.09
N ASP A 487 17.58 8.03 11.98
CA ASP A 487 18.64 7.06 11.75
C ASP A 487 18.03 5.66 11.65
N ALA A 488 18.21 4.97 10.53
CA ALA A 488 17.56 3.67 10.31
C ALA A 488 18.15 2.55 11.17
N MET A 489 19.37 2.71 11.69
CA MET A 489 20.00 1.73 12.57
C MET A 489 19.35 1.73 13.97
N THR A 490 19.11 2.92 14.52
CA THR A 490 18.76 3.12 15.93
C THR A 490 17.35 3.67 16.15
N LEU A 491 16.69 4.15 15.09
CA LEU A 491 15.46 4.97 15.13
C LEU A 491 15.59 6.26 15.95
N THR A 492 16.81 6.75 16.19
CA THR A 492 16.99 8.08 16.78
C THR A 492 16.69 9.16 15.76
N GLU A 493 16.00 10.21 16.20
CA GLU A 493 15.75 11.36 15.35
C GLU A 493 17.04 12.16 15.09
N LEU A 494 17.32 12.38 13.80
CA LEU A 494 18.45 13.18 13.33
C LEU A 494 18.05 14.63 13.10
N ALA A 495 16.89 14.82 12.46
CA ALA A 495 16.34 16.12 12.16
C ALA A 495 14.83 16.04 11.88
N ARG A 496 14.17 17.20 11.93
CA ARG A 496 12.83 17.39 11.36
C ARG A 496 12.75 18.70 10.60
N ALA A 497 11.92 18.74 9.56
CA ALA A 497 11.64 19.94 8.77
C ALA A 497 10.14 20.30 8.88
N GLU A 498 9.84 21.33 9.65
CA GLU A 498 8.48 21.69 10.09
C GLU A 498 7.82 22.72 9.18
N VAL A 499 6.52 22.57 8.93
CA VAL A 499 5.72 23.47 8.09
C VAL A 499 4.47 23.95 8.80
N SER A 500 4.05 25.19 8.50
CA SER A 500 2.91 25.86 9.12
C SER A 500 1.54 25.43 8.57
N THR A 501 1.44 24.23 7.99
CA THR A 501 0.19 23.71 7.41
C THR A 501 -0.02 22.26 7.82
N ILE A 502 -1.28 21.87 8.01
CA ILE A 502 -1.63 20.47 8.25
C ILE A 502 -1.41 19.67 6.98
N ILE A 503 -0.97 18.42 7.11
CA ILE A 503 -0.81 17.49 6.00
C ILE A 503 -1.81 16.35 6.24
N PRO A 504 -2.73 16.05 5.31
CA PRO A 504 -3.61 14.90 5.44
C PRO A 504 -2.82 13.59 5.35
N VAL A 505 -3.49 12.48 5.64
CA VAL A 505 -2.92 11.14 5.58
C VAL A 505 -2.35 10.88 4.18
N THR A 506 -1.15 10.29 4.14
CA THR A 506 -0.54 9.80 2.91
C THR A 506 -0.35 8.29 2.99
N LEU A 507 -0.53 7.59 1.87
CA LEU A 507 -0.46 6.14 1.78
C LEU A 507 0.96 5.71 1.39
N HIS A 508 1.33 5.87 0.12
CA HIS A 508 2.63 5.46 -0.39
C HIS A 508 3.34 6.58 -1.15
N GLY A 509 4.60 6.33 -1.49
CA GLY A 509 5.42 7.27 -2.20
C GLY A 509 6.77 6.70 -2.60
N MET A 510 7.67 7.60 -2.98
CA MET A 510 9.04 7.26 -3.32
C MET A 510 9.99 8.39 -2.97
N TYR A 511 11.27 8.03 -2.83
CA TYR A 511 12.36 8.98 -2.80
C TYR A 511 12.99 9.10 -4.19
N LYS A 512 13.12 10.34 -4.67
CA LYS A 512 13.82 10.69 -5.92
C LYS A 512 15.15 11.37 -5.53
N PRO A 513 16.30 10.69 -5.65
CA PRO A 513 17.61 11.25 -5.31
C PRO A 513 17.97 12.52 -6.10
#